data_AF-A0A9W8GGF5-F1
#
_entry.id   AF-A0A9W8GGF5-F1
#
_cell.length_a   1.000
_cell.length_b   1.000
_cell.length_c   1.000
_cell.angle_alpha   90.00
_cell.angle_beta   90.00
_cell.angle_gamma   90.00
#
_symmetry.space_group_name_H-M   'P 1'
#
loop_
_entity.id
_entity.type
_entity.pdbx_description
1 polymer ?
#
loop_
_entity_poly.entity_id
_entity_poly.type
_entity_poly.pdbx_seq_one_letter_code
_entity_poly.pdbx_strand_id
1 'polypeptide(L)'
;MYSFFNSLSIEDQDKMVGEKLHTMNLEWEKSNLEAADERSRRAREMARQMMARSDPNRVGFYDPGPVRRQIGVPLHFDKSCEFSNIEPYPVSYVGGQIIGFRKETILAAIPEMESMYNEAHSHRDTERSPNGYFSFHIHTGGQRRVGTRAVGTMREFLADDLDILFKEFDNLIDDIVKIKAGYEFLFEDNVSHVHFYFTVRYYPTPKCVSNWGNDIKPVEHLPFFDIFTASDDTDCVLQCSKRIWPVEKWGKEATEDTIDKIIARAGGKVCIVQPQFY
;
A
#
# COMPACT_ATOMS: atom_id res chain seq x y z
N MET A 1 -6.49 -43.68 -13.16
CA MET A 1 -7.25 -42.48 -12.78
C MET A 1 -7.48 -41.57 -13.99
N TYR A 2 -6.45 -41.22 -14.77
CA TYR A 2 -6.58 -40.45 -16.03
C TYR A 2 -7.45 -41.12 -17.11
N SER A 3 -7.46 -42.44 -17.24
CA SER A 3 -8.28 -43.13 -18.25
C SER A 3 -9.79 -43.12 -17.98
N PHE A 4 -10.20 -42.88 -16.73
CA PHE A 4 -11.61 -42.78 -16.35
C PHE A 4 -12.12 -41.36 -16.57
N PHE A 5 -11.34 -40.35 -16.21
CA PHE A 5 -11.68 -38.95 -16.44
C PHE A 5 -11.89 -38.64 -17.93
N ASN A 6 -10.98 -39.11 -18.80
CA ASN A 6 -11.07 -38.91 -20.24
C ASN A 6 -12.19 -39.71 -20.92
N SER A 7 -12.89 -40.59 -20.19
CA SER A 7 -14.03 -41.37 -20.69
C SER A 7 -15.39 -40.76 -20.35
N LEU A 8 -15.40 -39.71 -19.52
CA LEU A 8 -16.61 -38.99 -19.13
C LEU A 8 -17.02 -37.98 -20.21
N SER A 9 -18.30 -37.57 -20.22
CA SER A 9 -18.77 -36.49 -21.07
C SER A 9 -18.07 -35.17 -20.71
N ILE A 10 -17.99 -34.23 -21.65
CA ILE A 10 -17.35 -32.91 -21.40
C ILE A 10 -18.04 -32.18 -20.24
N GLU A 11 -19.37 -32.26 -20.15
CA GLU A 11 -20.14 -31.65 -19.05
C GLU A 11 -19.81 -32.27 -17.69
N ASP A 12 -19.63 -33.60 -17.62
CA ASP A 12 -19.25 -34.29 -16.39
C ASP A 12 -17.80 -33.98 -15.98
N GLN A 13 -16.89 -33.85 -16.96
CA GLN A 13 -15.51 -33.43 -16.72
C GLN A 13 -15.46 -31.99 -16.17
N ASP A 14 -16.19 -31.05 -16.79
CA ASP A 14 -16.24 -29.66 -16.35
C ASP A 14 -16.86 -29.52 -14.96
N LYS A 15 -17.91 -30.29 -14.65
CA LYS A 15 -18.52 -30.32 -13.32
C LYS A 15 -17.54 -30.83 -12.26
N MET A 16 -16.83 -31.92 -12.54
CA MET A 16 -15.81 -32.47 -11.64
C MET A 16 -14.63 -31.51 -11.43
N VAL A 17 -14.22 -30.78 -12.47
CA VAL A 17 -13.18 -29.74 -12.37
C VAL A 17 -13.68 -28.57 -11.53
N GLY A 18 -14.91 -28.11 -11.74
CA GLY A 18 -15.52 -27.04 -10.96
C GLY A 18 -15.65 -27.37 -9.47
N GLU A 19 -16.12 -28.57 -9.13
CA GLU A 19 -16.20 -29.04 -7.74
C GLU A 19 -14.82 -29.16 -7.09
N LYS A 20 -13.81 -29.60 -7.85
CA LYS A 20 -12.44 -29.72 -7.35
C LYS A 20 -11.77 -28.35 -7.14
N LEU A 21 -11.98 -27.41 -8.06
CA LEU A 21 -11.53 -26.02 -7.90
C LEU A 21 -12.19 -25.34 -6.71
N HIS A 22 -13.49 -25.56 -6.51
CA HIS A 22 -14.21 -25.03 -5.34
C HIS A 22 -13.65 -25.59 -4.03
N THR A 23 -13.42 -26.91 -3.96
CA THR A 23 -12.83 -27.57 -2.78
C THR A 23 -11.42 -27.05 -2.51
N MET A 24 -10.58 -26.94 -3.55
CA MET A 24 -9.22 -26.39 -3.43
C MET A 24 -9.21 -24.93 -2.95
N ASN A 25 -10.15 -24.10 -3.42
CA ASN A 25 -10.27 -22.71 -2.96
C ASN A 25 -10.64 -22.63 -1.48
N LEU A 26 -11.57 -23.48 -1.01
CA LEU A 26 -11.94 -23.53 0.40
C LEU A 26 -10.79 -24.01 1.29
N GLU A 27 -10.04 -25.02 0.85
CA GLU A 27 -8.86 -25.53 1.56
C GLU A 27 -7.74 -24.48 1.61
N TRP A 28 -7.53 -23.76 0.51
CA TRP A 28 -6.56 -22.66 0.44
C TRP A 28 -6.96 -21.51 1.36
N GLU A 29 -8.22 -21.07 1.32
CA GLU A 29 -8.73 -19.98 2.17
C GLU A 29 -8.57 -20.32 3.65
N LYS A 30 -8.96 -21.53 4.05
CA LYS A 30 -8.79 -22.02 5.41
C LYS A 30 -7.33 -22.08 5.83
N SER A 31 -6.45 -22.65 5.00
CA SER A 31 -5.02 -22.74 5.31
C SER A 31 -4.36 -21.35 5.41
N ASN A 32 -4.78 -20.41 4.56
CA ASN A 32 -4.22 -19.07 4.54
C ASN A 32 -4.68 -18.25 5.76
N LEU A 33 -5.94 -18.42 6.19
CA LEU A 33 -6.46 -17.86 7.45
C LEU A 33 -5.71 -18.40 8.67
N GLU A 34 -5.54 -19.73 8.77
CA GLU A 34 -4.80 -20.35 9.88
C GLU A 34 -3.33 -19.89 9.92
N ALA A 35 -2.68 -19.77 8.76
CA ALA A 35 -1.31 -19.26 8.66
C ALA A 35 -1.22 -17.76 8.99
N ALA A 36 -2.24 -16.97 8.66
CA ALA A 36 -2.32 -15.56 9.01
C ALA A 36 -2.46 -15.36 10.52
N ASP A 37 -3.36 -16.11 11.16
CA ASP A 37 -3.55 -16.08 12.62
C ASP A 37 -2.26 -16.43 13.37
N GLU A 38 -1.54 -17.46 12.93
CA GLU A 38 -0.28 -17.84 13.55
C GLU A 38 0.81 -16.78 13.36
N ARG A 39 0.89 -16.12 12.19
CA ARG A 39 1.82 -15.00 11.97
C ARG A 39 1.47 -13.81 12.86
N SER A 40 0.19 -13.45 12.96
CA SER A 40 -0.31 -12.37 13.81
C SER A 40 -0.05 -12.64 15.29
N ARG A 41 -0.28 -13.88 15.74
CA ARG A 41 0.01 -14.32 17.12
C ARG A 41 1.49 -14.18 17.45
N ARG A 42 2.38 -14.66 16.58
CA ARG A 42 3.84 -14.54 16.76
C ARG A 42 4.33 -13.10 16.77
N ALA A 43 3.80 -12.26 15.88
CA ALA A 43 4.14 -10.85 15.83
C ALA A 43 3.72 -10.11 17.11
N ARG A 44 2.53 -10.40 17.64
CA ARG A 44 2.03 -9.84 18.91
C ARG A 44 2.86 -10.30 20.10
N GLU A 45 3.22 -11.58 20.15
CA GLU A 45 4.06 -12.14 21.20
C GLU A 45 5.45 -11.48 21.20
N MET A 46 6.04 -11.31 20.02
CA MET A 46 7.31 -10.60 19.84
C MET A 46 7.20 -9.12 20.23
N ALA A 47 6.14 -8.42 19.82
CA ALA A 47 5.91 -7.02 20.18
C ALA A 47 5.78 -6.82 21.69
N ARG A 48 5.03 -7.69 22.38
CA ARG A 48 4.91 -7.68 23.85
C ARG A 48 6.24 -7.95 24.55
N GLN A 49 7.03 -8.90 24.04
CA GLN A 49 8.38 -9.18 24.56
C GLN A 49 9.32 -7.99 24.37
N MET A 50 9.19 -7.25 23.27
CA MET A 50 10.00 -6.04 23.02
C MET A 50 9.57 -4.86 23.90
N MET A 51 8.26 -4.64 24.09
CA MET A 51 7.75 -3.62 25.02
C MET A 51 8.19 -3.90 26.47
N ALA A 52 8.17 -5.16 26.91
CA ALA A 52 8.58 -5.54 28.26
C ALA A 52 10.09 -5.35 28.53
N ARG A 53 10.91 -5.22 27.48
CA ARG A 53 12.36 -5.02 27.60
C ARG A 53 12.78 -3.55 27.72
N SER A 54 11.87 -2.60 27.48
CA SER A 54 12.10 -1.15 27.61
C SER A 54 13.44 -0.67 27.07
N ASP A 55 13.92 -1.24 25.94
CA ASP A 55 15.23 -0.94 25.38
C ASP A 55 15.16 0.34 24.53
N PRO A 56 15.80 1.45 24.96
CA PRO A 56 15.67 2.74 24.28
C PRO A 56 16.33 2.79 22.89
N ASN A 57 17.15 1.80 22.53
CA ASN A 57 18.01 1.86 21.34
C ASN A 57 17.60 0.95 20.17
N ARG A 58 16.40 0.35 20.15
CA ARG A 58 16.00 -0.50 19.02
C ARG A 58 14.49 -0.56 18.78
N VAL A 59 14.01 0.31 17.88
CA VAL A 59 12.85 0.02 17.01
C VAL A 59 13.19 0.45 15.59
N GLY A 60 14.19 -0.21 15.01
CA GLY A 60 14.41 -0.26 13.58
C GLY A 60 14.36 -1.72 13.21
N PHE A 61 13.38 -2.09 12.39
CA PHE A 61 13.28 -3.38 11.72
C PHE A 61 14.69 -3.85 11.32
N TYR A 62 15.07 -5.07 11.67
CA TYR A 62 16.27 -5.73 11.16
C TYR A 62 16.30 -5.52 9.64
N ASP A 63 17.31 -4.87 9.09
CA ASP A 63 17.44 -4.61 7.65
C ASP A 63 17.82 -5.92 6.95
N PRO A 64 16.89 -6.65 6.32
CA PRO A 64 17.11 -8.02 5.84
C PRO A 64 17.93 -8.11 4.54
N GLY A 65 18.69 -7.06 4.19
CA GLY A 65 19.20 -6.85 2.82
C GLY A 65 18.17 -6.13 1.96
N PRO A 66 18.31 -6.08 0.62
CA PRO A 66 17.38 -5.40 -0.26
C PRO A 66 16.02 -6.11 -0.28
N VAL A 67 15.21 -5.87 0.75
CA VAL A 67 13.82 -6.27 0.79
C VAL A 67 13.14 -5.48 -0.31
N ARG A 68 12.67 -6.20 -1.34
CA ARG A 68 11.72 -5.64 -2.30
C ARG A 68 10.52 -5.15 -1.49
N ARG A 69 10.45 -3.84 -1.25
CA ARG A 69 9.28 -3.20 -0.66
C ARG A 69 8.16 -3.40 -1.68
N GLN A 70 7.31 -4.40 -1.45
CA GLN A 70 6.07 -4.55 -2.20
C GLN A 70 5.19 -3.35 -1.85
N ILE A 71 5.11 -2.40 -2.79
CA ILE A 71 4.23 -1.25 -2.68
C ILE A 71 2.81 -1.79 -2.87
N GLY A 72 2.04 -1.77 -1.80
CA GLY A 72 0.62 -2.05 -1.87
C GLY A 72 -0.15 -0.85 -2.38
N VAL A 73 -1.23 -1.11 -3.11
CA VAL A 73 -2.15 -0.07 -3.60
C VAL A 73 -2.97 0.45 -2.40
N PRO A 74 -2.90 1.76 -2.11
CA PRO A 74 -3.58 2.32 -0.95
C PRO A 74 -5.03 2.68 -1.27
N LEU A 75 -5.96 2.18 -0.45
CA LEU A 75 -7.28 2.76 -0.27
C LEU A 75 -7.19 3.65 0.98
N HIS A 76 -7.56 4.93 0.90
CA HIS A 76 -7.44 5.84 2.03
C HIS A 76 -8.58 6.87 2.07
N PHE A 77 -8.84 7.38 3.27
CA PHE A 77 -9.59 8.62 3.46
C PHE A 77 -8.88 9.51 4.49
N ASP A 78 -9.16 10.81 4.38
CA ASP A 78 -8.72 11.84 5.31
C ASP A 78 -9.96 12.62 5.76
N LYS A 79 -10.13 12.73 7.08
CA LYS A 79 -11.19 13.54 7.69
C LYS A 79 -10.52 14.66 8.48
N SER A 80 -10.92 15.90 8.22
CA SER A 80 -10.47 17.06 9.01
C SER A 80 -11.57 17.53 9.96
N CYS A 81 -11.19 17.86 11.20
CA CYS A 81 -12.11 18.40 12.19
C CYS A 81 -12.46 19.88 11.93
N GLU A 82 -11.83 20.51 10.93
CA GLU A 82 -12.16 21.88 10.49
C GLU A 82 -13.59 21.96 9.96
N PHE A 83 -14.07 20.89 9.33
CA PHE A 83 -15.38 20.88 8.67
C PHE A 83 -16.48 20.41 9.62
N SER A 84 -17.48 21.28 9.84
CA SER A 84 -18.60 21.03 10.77
C SER A 84 -19.51 19.87 10.36
N ASN A 85 -19.54 19.48 9.09
CA ASN A 85 -20.23 18.29 8.62
C ASN A 85 -19.48 16.99 8.95
N ILE A 86 -18.20 17.07 9.32
CA ILE A 86 -17.36 15.95 9.75
C ILE A 86 -17.30 15.90 11.28
N GLU A 87 -16.98 17.02 11.93
CA GLU A 87 -17.00 17.16 13.40
C GLU A 87 -17.88 18.35 13.80
N PRO A 88 -19.14 18.12 14.19
CA PRO A 88 -20.05 19.20 14.57
C PRO A 88 -19.74 19.79 15.95
N TYR A 89 -19.05 19.05 16.83
CA TYR A 89 -18.73 19.50 18.19
C TYR A 89 -17.27 19.17 18.52
N PRO A 90 -16.31 19.92 17.95
CA PRO A 90 -14.91 19.56 18.08
C PRO A 90 -14.37 19.77 19.50
N VAL A 91 -13.34 19.00 19.82
CA VAL A 91 -12.63 19.07 21.11
C VAL A 91 -11.53 20.11 21.02
N SER A 92 -11.44 20.96 22.04
CA SER A 92 -10.40 21.99 22.15
C SER A 92 -9.24 21.49 23.01
N TYR A 93 -8.03 21.60 22.47
CA TYR A 93 -6.77 21.29 23.13
C TYR A 93 -5.91 22.55 23.23
N VAL A 94 -4.99 22.58 24.19
CA VAL A 94 -3.98 23.65 24.32
C VAL A 94 -4.61 25.06 24.33
N GLY A 95 -5.67 25.24 25.14
CA GLY A 95 -6.36 26.53 25.27
C GLY A 95 -7.11 27.00 24.01
N GLY A 96 -7.44 26.09 23.09
CA GLY A 96 -8.19 26.42 21.85
C GLY A 96 -7.34 26.57 20.61
N GLN A 97 -6.01 26.43 20.72
CA GLN A 97 -5.11 26.54 19.58
C GLN A 97 -5.08 25.28 18.71
N ILE A 98 -5.44 24.13 19.29
CA ILE A 98 -5.57 22.87 18.55
C ILE A 98 -7.00 22.39 18.70
N ILE A 99 -7.69 22.21 17.58
CA ILE A 99 -9.04 21.70 17.50
C ILE A 99 -8.96 20.28 16.98
N GLY A 100 -9.68 19.35 17.60
CA GLY A 100 -9.67 17.94 17.24
C GLY A 100 -11.03 17.26 17.32
N PHE A 101 -11.01 15.94 17.21
CA PHE A 101 -12.22 15.12 17.14
C PHE A 101 -12.69 14.68 18.51
N ARG A 102 -14.01 14.48 18.63
CA ARG A 102 -14.55 13.61 19.66
C ARG A 102 -14.28 12.16 19.29
N LYS A 103 -14.08 11.33 20.32
CA LYS A 103 -13.81 9.90 20.15
C LYS A 103 -14.93 9.21 19.37
N GLU A 104 -16.17 9.57 19.65
CA GLU A 104 -17.36 9.01 19.02
C GLU A 104 -17.41 9.30 17.51
N THR A 105 -16.91 10.46 17.07
CA THR A 105 -16.87 10.85 15.65
C THR A 105 -15.96 9.93 14.84
N ILE A 106 -14.80 9.58 15.38
CA ILE A 106 -13.87 8.66 14.71
C ILE A 106 -14.34 7.21 14.80
N LEU A 107 -14.90 6.81 15.95
CA LEU A 107 -15.52 5.49 16.09
C LEU A 107 -16.70 5.29 15.10
N ALA A 108 -17.45 6.36 14.81
CA ALA A 108 -18.51 6.32 13.80
C ALA A 108 -18.00 6.11 12.36
N ALA A 109 -16.69 6.26 12.11
CA ALA A 109 -16.07 5.97 10.82
C ALA A 109 -15.70 4.48 10.64
N ILE A 110 -15.82 3.63 11.67
CA ILE A 110 -15.50 2.19 11.58
C ILE A 110 -16.20 1.49 10.40
N PRO A 111 -17.50 1.69 10.10
CA PRO A 111 -18.15 1.05 8.96
C PRO A 111 -17.49 1.39 7.61
N GLU A 112 -17.00 2.62 7.45
CA GLU A 112 -16.25 3.04 6.25
C GLU A 112 -14.89 2.34 6.18
N MET A 113 -14.19 2.22 7.32
CA MET A 113 -12.93 1.48 7.42
C MET A 113 -13.11 0.00 7.08
N GLU A 114 -14.16 -0.64 7.59
CA GLU A 114 -14.51 -2.02 7.27
C GLU A 114 -14.86 -2.19 5.78
N SER A 115 -15.58 -1.24 5.19
CA SER A 115 -15.87 -1.22 3.76
C SER A 115 -14.58 -1.23 2.92
N MET A 116 -13.58 -0.42 3.30
CA MET A 116 -12.29 -0.41 2.62
C MET A 116 -11.51 -1.71 2.81
N TYR A 117 -11.60 -2.36 3.97
CA TYR A 117 -11.06 -3.70 4.14
C TYR A 117 -11.76 -4.70 3.23
N ASN A 118 -13.08 -4.66 3.12
CA ASN A 118 -13.83 -5.55 2.24
C ASN A 118 -13.45 -5.34 0.77
N GLU A 119 -13.30 -4.09 0.34
CA GLU A 119 -12.82 -3.75 -1.00
C GLU A 119 -11.39 -4.29 -1.22
N ALA A 120 -10.48 -4.04 -0.28
CA ALA A 120 -9.11 -4.54 -0.33
C ALA A 120 -9.03 -6.08 -0.44
N HIS A 121 -9.93 -6.80 0.25
CA HIS A 121 -10.03 -8.27 0.18
C HIS A 121 -10.74 -8.77 -1.07
N SER A 122 -11.55 -7.94 -1.75
CA SER A 122 -12.26 -8.32 -2.97
C SER A 122 -11.32 -8.50 -4.17
N HIS A 123 -10.13 -7.91 -4.12
CA HIS A 123 -9.13 -8.05 -5.16
C HIS A 123 -8.56 -9.48 -5.20
N ARG A 124 -8.67 -10.11 -6.38
CA ARG A 124 -8.08 -11.42 -6.66
C ARG A 124 -6.57 -11.33 -6.87
N ASP A 125 -5.89 -12.47 -6.76
CA ASP A 125 -4.45 -12.61 -7.00
C ASP A 125 -3.60 -11.65 -6.15
N THR A 126 -3.73 -11.68 -4.83
CA THR A 126 -2.92 -10.84 -3.92
C THR A 126 -1.78 -11.63 -3.27
N GLU A 127 -0.61 -11.00 -3.10
CA GLU A 127 0.58 -11.62 -2.51
C GLU A 127 0.45 -11.80 -1.00
N ARG A 128 -0.37 -10.95 -0.36
CA ARG A 128 -0.62 -10.98 1.08
C ARG A 128 -1.94 -10.31 1.44
N SER A 129 -2.45 -10.66 2.63
CA SER A 129 -3.62 -10.03 3.23
C SER A 129 -3.45 -8.52 3.35
N PRO A 130 -4.53 -7.75 3.12
CA PRO A 130 -4.52 -6.31 3.35
C PRO A 130 -4.14 -5.97 4.79
N ASN A 131 -3.37 -4.89 4.95
CA ASN A 131 -3.06 -4.34 6.27
C ASN A 131 -3.37 -2.85 6.25
N GLY A 132 -3.96 -2.37 7.34
CA GLY A 132 -4.30 -0.97 7.51
C GLY A 132 -3.47 -0.28 8.58
N TYR A 133 -3.54 1.04 8.58
CA TYR A 133 -3.05 1.86 9.67
C TYR A 133 -3.84 3.16 9.74
N PHE A 134 -3.80 3.79 10.91
CA PHE A 134 -4.29 5.15 11.09
C PHE A 134 -3.30 6.02 11.85
N SER A 135 -3.46 7.32 11.69
CA SER A 135 -2.69 8.36 12.38
C SER A 135 -3.48 9.65 12.48
N PHE A 136 -3.24 10.42 13.54
CA PHE A 136 -3.68 11.80 13.63
C PHE A 136 -2.57 12.74 13.19
N HIS A 137 -2.89 13.74 12.37
CA HIS A 137 -1.98 14.80 11.97
C HIS A 137 -2.56 16.15 12.39
N ILE A 138 -1.75 17.03 12.97
CA ILE A 138 -2.14 18.42 13.25
C ILE A 138 -1.67 19.29 12.09
N HIS A 139 -2.60 20.02 11.50
CA HIS A 139 -2.38 20.90 10.37
C HIS A 139 -2.60 22.36 10.80
N THR A 140 -1.75 23.25 10.31
CA THR A 140 -1.85 24.70 10.53
C THR A 140 -1.68 25.40 9.19
N GLY A 141 -2.68 26.18 8.77
CA GLY A 141 -2.66 26.85 7.46
C GLY A 141 -2.48 25.89 6.28
N GLY A 142 -3.11 24.70 6.35
CA GLY A 142 -3.02 23.66 5.32
C GLY A 142 -1.73 22.84 5.31
N GLN A 143 -0.73 23.17 6.13
CA GLN A 143 0.51 22.40 6.23
C GLN A 143 0.46 21.42 7.40
N ARG A 144 0.85 20.17 7.16
CA ARG A 144 1.09 19.19 8.23
C ARG A 144 2.25 19.65 9.08
N ARG A 145 2.04 19.78 10.38
CA ARG A 145 3.06 20.22 11.33
C ARG A 145 3.59 19.11 12.21
N VAL A 146 2.68 18.32 12.77
CA VAL A 146 3.00 17.23 13.70
C VAL A 146 1.98 16.12 13.54
N GLY A 147 2.24 14.93 14.05
CA GLY A 147 1.25 13.87 14.11
C GLY A 147 1.70 12.69 14.94
N THR A 148 0.77 11.81 15.25
CA THR A 148 1.07 10.56 15.95
C THR A 148 1.91 9.65 15.07
N ARG A 149 2.55 8.66 15.70
CA ARG A 149 3.02 7.49 14.95
C ARG A 149 1.80 6.77 14.35
N ALA A 150 2.03 6.08 13.23
CA ALA A 150 1.00 5.24 12.63
C ALA A 150 0.77 4.01 13.52
N VAL A 151 -0.49 3.74 13.83
CA VAL A 151 -0.91 2.52 14.51
C VAL A 151 -1.39 1.56 13.43
N GLY A 152 -0.67 0.45 13.27
CA GLY A 152 -1.07 -0.62 12.36
C GLY A 152 -2.28 -1.37 12.94
N THR A 153 -3.24 -1.71 12.08
CA THR A 153 -4.49 -2.34 12.48
C THR A 153 -4.89 -3.43 11.49
N MET A 154 -5.82 -4.28 11.93
CA MET A 154 -6.52 -5.29 11.12
C MET A 154 -8.02 -5.09 11.31
N ARG A 155 -8.83 -5.62 10.39
CA ARG A 155 -10.28 -5.39 10.37
C ARG A 155 -10.96 -5.70 11.70
N GLU A 156 -10.58 -6.78 12.38
CA GLU A 156 -11.24 -7.25 13.60
C GLU A 156 -10.89 -6.42 14.84
N PHE A 157 -9.87 -5.57 14.76
CA PHE A 157 -9.31 -4.85 15.92
C PHE A 157 -9.43 -3.32 15.80
N LEU A 158 -10.20 -2.82 14.82
CA LEU A 158 -10.33 -1.39 14.53
C LEU A 158 -10.68 -0.55 15.77
N ALA A 159 -11.65 -0.98 16.58
CA ALA A 159 -12.05 -0.24 17.78
C ALA A 159 -10.95 -0.22 18.85
N ASP A 160 -10.36 -1.38 19.16
CA ASP A 160 -9.31 -1.51 20.18
C ASP A 160 -8.04 -0.75 19.78
N ASP A 161 -7.67 -0.81 18.49
CA ASP A 161 -6.49 -0.12 18.00
C ASP A 161 -6.74 1.41 17.93
N LEU A 162 -7.97 1.87 17.69
CA LEU A 162 -8.31 3.29 17.74
C LEU A 162 -8.13 3.86 19.15
N ASP A 163 -8.43 3.08 20.18
CA ASP A 163 -8.16 3.46 21.57
C ASP A 163 -6.66 3.66 21.82
N ILE A 164 -5.80 2.87 21.17
CA ILE A 164 -4.35 3.07 21.19
C ILE A 164 -3.99 4.38 20.50
N LEU A 165 -4.57 4.67 19.32
CA LEU A 165 -4.31 5.94 18.62
C LEU A 165 -4.70 7.16 19.45
N PHE A 166 -5.87 7.14 20.11
CA PHE A 166 -6.28 8.25 20.98
C PHE A 166 -5.31 8.44 22.13
N LYS A 167 -4.85 7.36 22.75
CA LYS A 167 -3.84 7.44 23.82
C LYS A 167 -2.50 8.01 23.32
N GLU A 168 -2.05 7.60 22.13
CA GLU A 168 -0.85 8.14 21.50
C GLU A 168 -1.02 9.63 21.15
N PHE A 169 -2.23 10.06 20.80
CA PHE A 169 -2.54 11.46 20.55
C PHE A 169 -2.55 12.29 21.83
N ASP A 170 -3.14 11.78 22.91
CA ASP A 170 -3.11 12.44 24.22
C ASP A 170 -1.65 12.63 24.71
N ASN A 171 -0.83 11.59 24.58
CA ASN A 171 0.61 11.68 24.88
C ASN A 171 1.32 12.75 24.04
N LEU A 172 0.99 12.83 22.75
CA LEU A 172 1.54 13.86 21.85
C LEU A 172 1.15 15.27 22.28
N ILE A 173 -0.11 15.49 22.66
CA ILE A 173 -0.59 16.78 23.17
C ILE A 173 0.12 17.15 24.47
N ASP A 174 0.28 16.20 25.39
CA ASP A 174 1.01 16.42 26.64
C ASP A 174 2.47 16.81 26.39
N ASP A 175 3.14 16.15 25.44
CA ASP A 175 4.51 16.49 25.03
C ASP A 175 4.59 17.90 24.43
N ILE A 176 3.62 18.29 23.59
CA ILE A 176 3.53 19.65 23.03
C ILE A 176 3.40 20.70 24.15
N VAL A 177 2.51 20.46 25.12
CA VAL A 177 2.28 21.37 26.25
C VAL A 177 3.50 21.47 27.17
N LYS A 178 4.20 20.36 27.38
CA LYS A 178 5.35 20.27 28.30
C LYS A 178 6.63 20.85 27.70
N ILE A 179 6.95 20.47 26.46
CA ILE A 179 8.23 20.85 25.83
C ILE A 179 8.15 22.29 25.32
N LYS A 180 7.04 22.65 24.65
CA LYS A 180 6.76 23.93 23.96
C LYS A 180 7.78 24.34 22.89
N ALA A 181 9.07 24.25 23.19
CA ALA A 181 10.18 24.46 22.28
C ALA A 181 10.15 23.44 21.13
N GLY A 182 10.18 23.93 19.89
CA GLY A 182 10.02 23.12 18.67
C GLY A 182 8.57 22.92 18.22
N TYR A 183 7.58 23.45 18.95
CA TYR A 183 6.16 23.45 18.58
C TYR A 183 5.57 24.87 18.51
N GLU A 184 6.40 25.91 18.48
CA GLU A 184 5.99 27.31 18.54
C GLU A 184 4.97 27.68 17.46
N PHE A 185 5.10 27.07 16.28
CA PHE A 185 4.19 27.23 15.15
C PHE A 185 2.73 26.81 15.44
N LEU A 186 2.48 26.00 16.48
CA LEU A 186 1.12 25.62 16.92
C LEU A 186 0.49 26.67 17.84
N PHE A 187 1.27 27.65 18.30
CA PHE A 187 0.85 28.70 19.23
C PHE A 187 0.86 30.09 18.58
N GLU A 188 1.16 30.18 17.28
CA GLU A 188 1.00 31.39 16.47
C GLU A 188 -0.50 31.72 16.29
N ASP A 189 -0.86 32.90 15.75
CA ASP A 189 -2.26 33.40 15.64
C ASP A 189 -3.24 32.52 14.81
N ASN A 190 -2.80 31.34 14.35
CA ASN A 190 -3.60 30.43 13.55
C ASN A 190 -4.04 29.21 14.37
N VAL A 191 -5.34 28.91 14.30
CA VAL A 191 -5.90 27.68 14.85
C VAL A 191 -5.42 26.48 14.04
N SER A 192 -5.00 25.43 14.73
CA SER A 192 -4.57 24.18 14.14
C SER A 192 -5.68 23.14 14.21
N HIS A 193 -5.84 22.36 13.16
CA HIS A 193 -6.90 21.35 13.04
C HIS A 193 -6.31 19.95 12.95
N VAL A 194 -6.92 19.01 13.67
CA VAL A 194 -6.55 17.59 13.59
C VAL A 194 -7.21 16.95 12.38
N HIS A 195 -6.40 16.21 11.63
CA HIS A 195 -6.79 15.33 10.54
C HIS A 195 -6.66 13.89 11.01
N PHE A 196 -7.71 13.10 10.79
CA PHE A 196 -7.70 11.66 10.96
C PHE A 196 -7.45 11.00 9.61
N TYR A 197 -6.32 10.31 9.50
CA TYR A 197 -5.92 9.60 8.29
C TYR A 197 -6.05 8.10 8.52
N PHE A 198 -6.75 7.42 7.63
CA PHE A 198 -6.85 5.96 7.61
C PHE A 198 -6.48 5.43 6.23
N THR A 199 -5.73 4.33 6.19
CA THR A 199 -5.34 3.67 4.94
C THR A 199 -5.36 2.17 5.10
N VAL A 200 -5.87 1.47 4.10
CA VAL A 200 -5.72 0.02 3.90
C VAL A 200 -4.91 -0.19 2.63
N ARG A 201 -3.89 -1.04 2.68
CA ARG A 201 -3.10 -1.41 1.51
C ARG A 201 -3.37 -2.86 1.15
N TYR A 202 -3.73 -3.12 -0.10
CA TYR A 202 -3.71 -4.46 -0.68
C TYR A 202 -2.51 -4.62 -1.61
N TYR A 203 -2.11 -5.86 -1.86
CA TYR A 203 -0.85 -6.18 -2.53
C TYR A 203 -1.14 -7.07 -3.72
N PRO A 204 -1.50 -6.51 -4.89
CA PRO A 204 -1.76 -7.34 -6.06
C PRO A 204 -0.47 -8.07 -6.47
N THR A 205 -0.60 -9.33 -6.83
CA THR A 205 0.48 -10.13 -7.40
C THR A 205 0.92 -9.44 -8.69
N PRO A 206 2.21 -9.12 -8.85
CA PRO A 206 2.73 -8.65 -10.13
C PRO A 206 2.32 -9.67 -11.19
N LYS A 207 1.48 -9.26 -12.14
CA LYS A 207 1.21 -10.10 -13.31
C LYS A 207 2.55 -10.35 -13.99
N CYS A 208 3.00 -11.59 -14.00
CA CYS A 208 4.26 -11.96 -14.63
C CYS A 208 4.22 -11.52 -16.09
N VAL A 209 5.33 -10.94 -16.58
CA VAL A 209 5.51 -10.52 -17.99
C VAL A 209 5.23 -11.68 -18.95
N SER A 210 5.41 -12.92 -18.50
CA SER A 210 5.13 -14.14 -19.25
C SER A 210 3.63 -14.45 -19.49
N ASN A 211 2.70 -13.62 -19.02
CA ASN A 211 1.25 -13.85 -19.19
C ASN A 211 0.48 -12.60 -19.65
N TRP A 212 1.09 -11.73 -20.45
CA TRP A 212 0.40 -10.61 -21.10
C TRP A 212 -0.57 -11.05 -22.23
N GLY A 213 -0.66 -12.36 -22.49
CA GLY A 213 -1.38 -12.91 -23.62
C GLY A 213 -0.62 -12.66 -24.93
N ASN A 214 -1.02 -13.34 -26.00
CA ASN A 214 -0.43 -13.16 -27.34
C ASN A 214 -0.91 -11.87 -28.03
N ASP A 215 -1.67 -11.02 -27.34
CA ASP A 215 -2.23 -9.80 -27.89
C ASP A 215 -1.18 -8.69 -27.84
N ILE A 216 -0.42 -8.60 -28.93
CA ILE A 216 0.50 -7.50 -29.20
C ILE A 216 -0.35 -6.24 -29.39
N LYS A 217 -0.38 -5.38 -28.37
CA LYS A 217 -0.98 -4.06 -28.55
C LYS A 217 -0.12 -3.25 -29.53
N PRO A 218 -0.73 -2.62 -30.56
CA PRO A 218 0.00 -1.71 -31.42
C PRO A 218 0.59 -0.56 -30.60
N VAL A 219 1.74 -0.05 -31.02
CA VAL A 219 2.40 1.09 -30.37
C VAL A 219 1.43 2.27 -30.33
N GLU A 220 1.14 2.76 -29.12
CA GLU A 220 0.31 3.95 -28.95
C GLU A 220 1.23 5.17 -29.08
N HIS A 221 1.11 5.87 -30.20
CA HIS A 221 1.83 7.11 -30.47
C HIS A 221 1.16 8.27 -29.73
N LEU A 222 1.84 8.84 -28.73
CA LEU A 222 1.40 10.07 -28.06
C LEU A 222 2.27 11.26 -28.49
N PRO A 223 1.80 12.52 -28.30
CA PRO A 223 2.52 13.70 -28.78
C PRO A 223 3.95 13.86 -28.25
N PHE A 224 4.26 13.26 -27.11
CA PHE A 224 5.54 13.45 -26.40
C PHE A 224 6.33 12.15 -26.15
N PHE A 225 5.68 10.99 -26.28
CA PHE A 225 6.31 9.69 -26.10
C PHE A 225 5.49 8.60 -26.78
N ASP A 226 6.13 7.51 -27.18
CA ASP A 226 5.44 6.30 -27.64
C ASP A 226 5.26 5.37 -26.43
N ILE A 227 4.08 4.76 -26.29
CA ILE A 227 3.88 3.64 -25.36
C ILE A 227 4.04 2.34 -26.15
N PHE A 228 4.92 1.47 -25.67
CA PHE A 228 5.10 0.14 -26.23
C PHE A 228 4.95 -0.90 -25.13
N THR A 229 4.53 -2.09 -25.56
CA THR A 229 4.38 -3.28 -24.75
C THR A 229 5.39 -4.31 -25.27
N ALA A 230 6.22 -4.89 -24.39
CA ALA A 230 7.06 -6.02 -24.77
C ALA A 230 6.15 -7.19 -25.22
N SER A 231 6.44 -7.76 -26.39
CA SER A 231 5.49 -8.62 -27.12
C SER A 231 5.78 -10.12 -27.04
N ASP A 232 6.91 -10.52 -26.47
CA ASP A 232 7.38 -11.90 -26.39
C ASP A 232 8.42 -12.08 -25.27
N ASP A 233 8.95 -13.30 -25.14
CA ASP A 233 9.98 -13.69 -24.16
C ASP A 233 11.36 -13.05 -24.42
N THR A 234 11.51 -12.20 -25.44
CA THR A 234 12.76 -11.48 -25.70
C THR A 234 12.98 -10.40 -24.63
N ASP A 235 14.24 -10.14 -24.29
CA ASP A 235 14.63 -9.07 -23.38
C ASP A 235 13.93 -7.73 -23.72
N CYS A 236 13.20 -7.17 -22.74
CA CYS A 236 12.39 -5.98 -22.96
C CYS A 236 13.25 -4.76 -23.30
N VAL A 237 14.47 -4.67 -22.77
CA VAL A 237 15.42 -3.59 -23.10
C VAL A 237 15.89 -3.71 -24.53
N LEU A 238 16.15 -4.93 -25.01
CA LEU A 238 16.47 -5.18 -26.41
C LEU A 238 15.33 -4.78 -27.36
N GLN A 239 14.09 -5.10 -27.01
CA GLN A 239 12.91 -4.68 -27.77
C GLN A 239 12.78 -3.14 -27.80
N CYS A 240 12.97 -2.46 -26.67
CA CYS A 240 13.05 -1.00 -26.61
C CYS A 240 14.14 -0.43 -27.53
N SER A 241 15.35 -1.01 -27.49
CA SER A 241 16.51 -0.51 -28.22
C SER A 241 16.32 -0.60 -29.72
N LYS A 242 15.77 -1.71 -30.23
CA LYS A 242 15.42 -1.87 -31.65
C LYS A 242 14.38 -0.85 -32.11
N ARG A 243 13.52 -0.41 -31.19
CA ARG A 243 12.51 0.61 -31.46
C ARG A 243 13.05 2.04 -31.43
N ILE A 244 13.95 2.38 -30.50
CA ILE A 244 14.62 3.69 -30.43
C ILE A 244 15.53 3.88 -31.65
N TRP A 245 16.24 2.81 -32.06
CA TRP A 245 17.16 2.81 -33.18
C TRP A 245 16.78 1.79 -34.26
N PRO A 246 15.68 2.02 -35.00
CA PRO A 246 15.24 1.11 -36.04
C PRO A 246 16.25 1.06 -37.18
N VAL A 247 16.45 -0.13 -37.76
CA VAL A 247 17.43 -0.38 -38.83
C VAL A 247 17.16 0.54 -40.03
N GLU A 248 15.89 0.77 -40.35
CA GLU A 248 15.45 1.60 -41.46
C GLU A 248 15.93 3.05 -41.35
N LYS A 249 16.08 3.56 -40.12
CA LYS A 249 16.50 4.94 -39.85
C LYS A 249 18.00 5.07 -39.56
N TRP A 250 18.60 4.04 -38.96
CA TRP A 250 19.97 4.11 -38.43
C TRP A 250 20.97 3.17 -39.11
N GLY A 251 20.52 2.32 -40.03
CA GLY A 251 21.37 1.45 -40.87
C GLY A 251 22.05 0.30 -40.11
N LYS A 252 21.84 0.16 -38.81
CA LYS A 252 22.42 -0.90 -37.97
C LYS A 252 21.43 -1.35 -36.91
N GLU A 253 21.29 -2.67 -36.77
CA GLU A 253 20.42 -3.28 -35.76
C GLU A 253 20.88 -2.90 -34.34
N ALA A 254 19.91 -2.56 -33.50
CA ALA A 254 20.12 -2.33 -32.09
C ALA A 254 20.30 -3.68 -31.36
N THR A 255 21.34 -3.76 -30.55
CA THR A 255 21.73 -4.97 -29.80
C THR A 255 21.82 -4.70 -28.30
N GLU A 256 21.34 -3.54 -27.87
CA GLU A 256 21.42 -3.08 -26.48
C GLU A 256 20.33 -3.76 -25.66
N ASP A 257 20.73 -4.77 -24.89
CA ASP A 257 19.91 -5.55 -23.96
C ASP A 257 20.05 -5.07 -22.50
N THR A 258 20.76 -3.97 -22.25
CA THR A 258 20.85 -3.35 -20.92
C THR A 258 20.77 -1.82 -21.01
N ILE A 259 20.32 -1.21 -19.92
CA ILE A 259 20.22 0.26 -19.78
C ILE A 259 21.59 0.92 -19.99
N ASP A 260 22.66 0.34 -19.47
CA ASP A 260 24.02 0.89 -19.61
C ASP A 260 24.47 0.92 -21.08
N LYS A 261 24.12 -0.11 -21.86
CA LYS A 261 24.41 -0.16 -23.29
C LYS A 261 23.64 0.93 -24.05
N ILE A 262 22.40 1.21 -23.67
CA ILE A 262 21.60 2.34 -24.21
C ILE A 262 22.29 3.67 -23.91
N ILE A 263 22.70 3.91 -22.66
CA ILE A 263 23.40 5.14 -22.25
C ILE A 263 24.69 5.33 -23.05
N ALA A 264 25.46 4.26 -23.22
CA ALA A 264 26.71 4.28 -23.99
C ALA A 264 26.46 4.62 -25.47
N ARG A 265 25.47 3.99 -26.12
CA ARG A 265 25.13 4.28 -27.53
C ARG A 265 24.59 5.69 -27.73
N ALA A 266 23.81 6.19 -26.77
CA ALA A 266 23.33 7.57 -26.78
C ALA A 266 24.43 8.60 -26.44
N GLY A 267 25.64 8.16 -26.07
CA GLY A 267 26.72 9.05 -25.63
C GLY A 267 26.35 9.89 -24.41
N GLY A 268 25.59 9.31 -23.48
CA GLY A 268 25.07 10.00 -22.29
C GLY A 268 23.91 10.96 -22.56
N LYS A 269 23.46 11.11 -23.82
CA LYS A 269 22.34 11.99 -24.22
C LYS A 269 21.00 11.25 -24.18
N VAL A 270 20.74 10.53 -23.10
CA VAL A 270 19.46 9.84 -22.86
C VAL A 270 18.95 10.20 -21.47
N CYS A 271 17.68 10.56 -21.37
CA CYS A 271 17.00 10.72 -20.09
C CYS A 271 16.17 9.47 -19.85
N ILE A 272 16.53 8.71 -18.82
CA ILE A 272 15.81 7.49 -18.44
C ILE A 272 14.98 7.83 -17.22
N VAL A 273 13.68 7.99 -17.46
CA VAL A 273 12.73 8.23 -16.38
C VAL A 273 12.42 6.88 -15.76
N GLN A 274 13.04 6.59 -14.62
CA GLN A 274 12.55 5.54 -13.76
C GLN A 274 11.29 6.07 -13.08
N PRO A 275 10.18 5.31 -13.03
CA PRO A 275 9.08 5.70 -12.18
C PRO A 275 9.64 5.93 -10.79
N GLN A 276 9.39 7.12 -10.22
CA GLN A 276 9.61 7.30 -8.78
C GLN A 276 8.87 6.15 -8.11
N PHE A 277 9.60 5.32 -7.39
CA PHE A 277 9.03 4.25 -6.59
C PHE A 277 8.01 4.89 -5.64
N TYR A 278 6.72 4.87 -6.03
CA TYR A 278 5.58 5.29 -5.22
C TYR A 278 5.06 4.07 -4.48
#